data_AF-A0A7V9FNN0-F1
#
_entry.id   AF-A0A7V9FNN0-F1
#
_cell.length_a   1.000
_cell.length_b   1.000
_cell.length_c   1.000
_cell.angle_alpha   90.00
_cell.angle_beta   90.00
_cell.angle_gamma   90.00
#
_symmetry.space_group_name_H-M   'P 1'
#
loop_
_entity.id
_entity.type
_entity.pdbx_description
1 polymer ?
#
loop_
_entity_poly.entity_id
_entity_poly.type
_entity_poly.pdbx_seq_one_letter_code
_entity_poly.pdbx_strand_id
1 'polypeptide(L)' 'MRICLVTPFAWSQPHEVNEHVAGIAQELRALGHTVTVLAPSGRAGDLLAGRRALNRGEAAEVIAVGRP' A
#
# COMPACT_ATOMS: atom_id res chain seq x y z
N MET A 1 0.97 -9.81 -13.60
CA MET A 1 1.43 -8.42 -13.87
C MET A 1 1.92 -7.79 -12.58
N ARG A 2 2.67 -6.69 -12.64
CA ARG A 2 3.00 -5.86 -11.47
C ARG A 2 2.10 -4.64 -11.47
N ILE A 3 1.29 -4.48 -10.42
CA ILE A 3 0.27 -3.44 -10.32
C ILE A 3 0.54 -2.63 -9.06
N CYS A 4 0.55 -1.30 -9.18
CA CYS A 4 0.61 -0.38 -8.05
C CYS A 4 -0.71 0.36 -7.95
N LEU A 5 -1.46 0.13 -6.86
CA LEU A 5 -2.64 0.90 -6.51
C LEU A 5 -2.22 2.06 -5.62
N VAL A 6 -2.83 3.23 -5.81
CA VAL A 6 -2.53 4.42 -5.01
C VAL A 6 -3.82 4.94 -4.39
N THR A 7 -3.78 5.23 -3.09
CA THR A 7 -4.87 5.90 -2.38
C THR A 7 -4.33 7.16 -1.69
N PRO A 8 -5.06 8.30 -1.73
CA PRO A 8 -4.65 9.50 -1.02
C PRO A 8 -4.98 9.46 0.49
N PHE A 9 -5.69 8.42 0.95
CA PHE A 9 -6.15 8.32 2.34
C PHE A 9 -5.18 7.53 3.20
N ALA A 10 -5.02 7.95 4.46
CA ALA A 10 -4.06 7.34 5.35
C ALA A 10 -4.42 5.87 5.64
N TRP A 11 -3.56 4.92 5.27
CA TRP A 11 -3.78 3.49 5.47
C TRP A 11 -3.85 3.10 6.96
N SER A 12 -3.29 3.95 7.82
CA SER A 12 -3.37 3.81 9.27
C SER A 12 -4.75 4.13 9.87
N GLN A 13 -5.72 4.58 9.08
CA GLN A 13 -7.05 4.96 9.54
C GLN A 13 -8.13 4.27 8.69
N PRO A 14 -9.29 3.90 9.27
CA PRO A 14 -10.43 3.41 8.52
C PRO A 14 -10.88 4.42 7.46
N HIS A 15 -11.12 3.95 6.24
CA HIS A 15 -11.66 4.76 5.15
C HIS A 15 -12.26 3.85 4.08
N GLU A 16 -13.48 4.11 3.60
CA GLU A 16 -14.18 3.27 2.62
C GLU A 16 -13.37 3.03 1.34
N VAL A 17 -12.63 4.05 0.88
CA VAL A 17 -11.75 3.91 -0.29
C VAL A 17 -10.58 2.95 -0.01
N ASN A 18 -10.05 2.91 1.21
CA ASN A 18 -8.99 1.96 1.56
C ASN A 18 -9.53 0.54 1.60
N GLU A 19 -10.76 0.33 2.10
CA GLU A 19 -11.43 -0.98 2.07
C GLU A 19 -11.65 -1.46 0.63
N HIS A 20 -12.11 -0.57 -0.24
CA HIS A 20 -12.27 -0.86 -1.67
C HIS A 20 -10.94 -1.22 -2.35
N VAL A 21 -9.89 -0.44 -2.09
CA VAL A 21 -8.53 -0.71 -2.62
C VAL A 21 -7.98 -2.03 -2.08
N ALA A 22 -8.21 -2.35 -0.81
CA ALA A 22 -7.80 -3.62 -0.21
C ALA A 22 -8.51 -4.81 -0.87
N GLY A 23 -9.82 -4.69 -1.12
CA GLY A 23 -10.59 -5.70 -1.84
C GLY A 23 -10.07 -5.93 -3.27
N ILE A 24 -9.86 -4.85 -4.03
CA ILE A 24 -9.28 -4.95 -5.38
C ILE A 24 -7.89 -5.60 -5.34
N ALA A 25 -7.03 -5.19 -4.40
CA ALA A 25 -5.69 -5.74 -4.27
C ALA A 25 -5.72 -7.24 -3.97
N GLN A 26 -6.61 -7.68 -3.09
CA GLN A 26 -6.81 -9.08 -2.76
C GLN A 26 -7.23 -9.88 -3.99
N GLU A 27 -8.26 -9.45 -4.71
CA GLU A 27 -8.78 -10.19 -5.86
C GLU A 27 -7.76 -10.24 -7.01
N LEU A 28 -7.03 -9.14 -7.28
CA LEU A 28 -5.96 -9.15 -8.27
C LEU A 28 -4.80 -10.09 -7.88
N ARG A 29 -4.48 -10.20 -6.58
CA ARG A 29 -3.50 -11.19 -6.11
C ARG A 29 -4.00 -12.62 -6.28
N ALA A 30 -5.28 -12.87 -6.01
CA ALA A 30 -5.91 -14.18 -6.24
C ALA A 30 -5.85 -14.61 -7.73
N LEU A 31 -5.87 -13.63 -8.65
CA LEU A 31 -5.65 -13.85 -10.08
C LEU A 31 -4.18 -14.02 -10.49
N GLY A 32 -3.24 -14.08 -9.53
CA GLY A 32 -1.81 -14.29 -9.78
C GLY A 32 -1.03 -13.02 -10.12
N HIS A 33 -1.54 -11.83 -9.79
CA HIS A 33 -0.82 -10.58 -9.95
C HIS A 33 0.00 -10.20 -8.70
N THR A 34 1.14 -9.55 -8.91
CA THR A 34 1.88 -8.90 -7.83
C THR A 34 1.31 -7.50 -7.64
N VAL A 35 0.68 -7.26 -6.49
CA VAL A 35 0.00 -5.98 -6.22
C VAL A 35 0.57 -5.33 -4.96
N THR A 36 0.99 -4.08 -5.10
CA THR A 36 1.42 -3.20 -4.00
C THR A 36 0.46 -2.03 -3.90
N VAL A 37 0.07 -1.66 -2.68
CA VAL A 37 -0.68 -0.44 -2.40
C VAL A 37 0.27 0.63 -1.87
N LEU A 38 0.32 1.79 -2.52
CA LEU A 38 1.02 2.98 -2.05
C LEU A 38 0.01 3.91 -1.37
N ALA A 39 0.24 4.23 -0.10
CA ALA A 39 -0.72 5.00 0.68
C ALA A 39 -0.02 5.88 1.74
N PRO A 40 -0.58 7.05 2.11
CA PRO A 40 -0.11 7.78 3.26
C PRO A 40 -0.25 6.98 4.57
N SER A 41 0.55 7.29 5.58
CA SER A 41 0.30 6.83 6.96
C SER A 41 0.66 7.92 7.98
N GLY A 42 -0.08 7.96 9.09
CA GLY A 42 0.24 8.78 10.25
C GLY A 42 1.13 8.06 11.27
N ARG A 43 1.46 6.78 11.07
CA ARG A 43 2.24 5.98 12.03
C ARG A 43 3.71 5.92 11.61
N ALA A 44 4.60 6.32 12.51
CA ALA A 44 6.05 6.33 12.24
C ALA A 44 6.61 4.94 11.86
N GLY A 45 6.08 3.87 12.45
CA GLY A 45 6.46 2.49 12.13
C GLY A 45 6.17 2.13 10.67
N ASP A 46 4.98 2.48 10.17
CA ASP A 46 4.58 2.24 8.79
C ASP A 46 5.51 2.98 7.82
N LEU A 47 5.83 4.25 8.12
CA LEU A 47 6.71 5.09 7.29
C LEU A 47 8.14 4.52 7.23
N LEU A 48 8.65 3.99 8.34
CA LEU A 48 9.96 3.35 8.39
C LEU A 48 9.97 2.05 7.57
N ALA A 49 8.92 1.22 7.68
CA ALA A 49 8.77 0.01 6.90
C ALA A 49 8.66 0.32 5.39
N GLY A 50 7.83 1.30 5.02
CA GLY A 50 7.65 1.74 3.64
C GLY A 50 8.95 2.26 3.01
N ARG A 51 9.71 3.10 3.74
CA ARG A 51 11.02 3.58 3.29
C ARG A 51 12.01 2.43 3.04
N ARG A 52 12.05 1.44 3.93
CA ARG A 52 12.91 0.25 3.77
C ARG A 52 12.53 -0.57 2.55
N ALA A 53 11.23 -0.80 2.33
CA ALA A 53 10.72 -1.54 1.19
C ALA A 53 11.11 -0.85 -0.14
N LEU A 54 10.94 0.48 -0.22
CA LEU A 54 11.33 1.26 -1.40
C LEU A 54 12.83 1.17 -1.68
N ASN A 55 13.67 1.35 -0.65
CA ASN A 55 15.13 1.28 -0.81
C ASN A 55 15.62 -0.10 -1.26
N ARG A 56 14.90 -1.17 -0.91
CA ARG A 56 15.26 -2.56 -1.26
C ARG A 56 14.54 -3.10 -2.49
N GLY A 57 13.64 -2.30 -3.10
CA GLY A 57 12.84 -2.75 -4.25
C GLY A 57 11.86 -3.88 -3.91
N GLU A 58 11.43 -3.97 -2.65
CA GLU A 58 10.53 -5.02 -2.17
C GLU A 58 9.10 -4.78 -2.67
N ALA A 59 8.44 -5.84 -3.14
CA ALA A 59 7.03 -5.81 -3.52
C ALA A 59 6.13 -6.06 -2.30
N ALA A 60 6.23 -5.20 -1.28
CA ALA A 60 5.39 -5.29 -0.08
C ALA A 60 3.91 -5.09 -0.45
N GLU A 61 3.01 -5.70 0.32
CA GLU A 61 1.56 -5.56 0.07
C GLU A 61 1.09 -4.10 0.21
N VAL A 62 1.67 -3.38 1.17
CA VAL A 62 1.45 -1.95 1.40
C VAL A 62 2.80 -1.28 1.62
N ILE A 63 3.04 -0.17 0.92
CA ILE A 63 4.17 0.73 1.14
C ILE A 63 3.59 2.06 1.62
N ALA A 64 3.81 2.37 2.90
CA ALA A 64 3.37 3.62 3.47
C ALA A 64 4.36 4.75 3.15
N VAL A 65 3.83 5.91 2.77
CA VAL A 65 4.61 7.12 2.46
C VAL A 65 4.19 8.30 3.34
N GLY A 66 5.13 9.20 3.60
CA GLY A 66 4.84 10.44 4.32
C GLY A 66 4.02 11.38 3.45
N ARG A 67 3.31 12.33 4.07
CA ARG A 67 2.80 13.48 3.32
C ARG A 67 4.00 14.30 2.80
N PRO A 68 3.92 14.84 1.57
CA PRO A 68 4.88 15.85 1.11
C PRO A 68 4.86 17.09 2.01
#